data_AF-A0A925UAZ4-F1
#
_entry.id   AF-A0A925UAZ4-F1
#
_cell.length_a   1.000
_cell.length_b   1.000
_cell.length_c   1.000
_cell.angle_alpha   90.00
_cell.angle_beta   90.00
_cell.angle_gamma   90.00
#
_symmetry.space_group_name_H-M   'P 1'
#
loop_
_entity.id
_entity.type
_entity.pdbx_description
1 polymer ?
#
loop_
_entity_poly.entity_id
_entity_poly.type
_entity_poly.pdbx_seq_one_letter_code
_entity_poly.pdbx_strand_id
1 'polypeptide(L)'
;MKIWIYSLIFSISLSLPAMAQHEKNIESVRAAFITQKLDLSPEESQKFWPVYNNYRNDMRELAIKRNQQRKAFKQSATTPVDDLSIETEMLEIKKRYRQEFVKVLPRQKAAMVYPAEREFMQQLIEHLPRKNKKNN
;
A
#
# COMPACT_ATOMS: atom_id res chain seq x y z
N MET A 1 25.93 -54.60 -2.97
CA MET A 1 24.68 -53.82 -3.17
C MET A 1 24.45 -53.06 -1.87
N LYS A 2 24.89 -51.79 -1.76
CA LYS A 2 24.12 -50.55 -2.03
C LYS A 2 22.70 -50.57 -1.45
N ILE A 3 22.54 -50.07 -0.22
CA ILE A 3 21.48 -49.11 0.12
C ILE A 3 22.09 -48.14 1.14
N TRP A 4 22.35 -46.90 0.72
CA TRP A 4 22.62 -45.78 1.61
C TRP A 4 21.28 -45.24 2.11
N ILE A 5 21.08 -45.27 3.42
CA ILE A 5 19.98 -44.63 4.13
C ILE A 5 20.33 -43.14 4.26
N TYR A 6 19.97 -42.32 3.28
CA TYR A 6 19.85 -40.87 3.46
C TYR A 6 18.81 -40.33 2.47
N SER A 7 17.53 -40.52 2.76
CA SER A 7 16.47 -39.73 2.12
C SER A 7 15.20 -39.70 2.97
N LEU A 8 15.35 -39.23 4.21
CA LEU A 8 14.20 -38.86 5.02
C LEU A 8 14.56 -37.61 5.79
N ILE A 9 14.06 -36.48 5.31
CA ILE A 9 13.61 -35.25 6.01
C ILE A 9 13.25 -34.32 4.84
N PHE A 10 12.08 -34.55 4.24
CA PHE A 10 10.86 -33.81 4.57
C PHE A 10 10.99 -32.36 4.10
N SER A 11 10.90 -32.19 2.78
CA SER A 11 10.64 -30.90 2.15
C SER A 11 9.27 -30.40 2.63
N ILE A 12 9.28 -29.53 3.64
CA ILE A 12 8.12 -28.72 3.98
C ILE A 12 7.91 -27.78 2.79
N SER A 13 7.01 -28.16 1.88
CA SER A 13 6.42 -27.22 0.94
C SER A 13 5.60 -26.23 1.74
N LEU A 14 6.24 -25.13 2.13
CA LEU A 14 5.56 -23.96 2.65
C LEU A 14 4.81 -23.30 1.48
N SER A 15 3.61 -23.78 1.20
CA SER A 15 2.69 -23.12 0.28
C SER A 15 2.31 -21.76 0.87
N LEU A 16 3.02 -20.71 0.43
CA LEU A 16 2.65 -19.34 0.72
C LEU A 16 1.24 -19.11 0.12
N PRO A 17 0.28 -18.61 0.90
CA PRO A 17 -1.07 -18.36 0.38
C PRO A 17 -0.98 -17.35 -0.77
N ALA A 18 -1.63 -17.66 -1.90
CA ALA A 18 -1.59 -16.87 -3.15
C ALA A 18 -1.91 -15.37 -2.95
N MET A 19 -2.64 -15.01 -1.89
CA MET A 19 -2.91 -13.62 -1.51
C MET A 19 -1.63 -12.84 -1.16
N ALA A 20 -0.69 -13.45 -0.44
CA ALA A 20 0.58 -12.81 -0.07
C ALA A 20 1.46 -12.55 -1.31
N GLN A 21 1.38 -13.42 -2.32
CA GLN A 21 2.09 -13.23 -3.58
C GLN A 21 1.48 -12.11 -4.42
N HIS A 22 0.15 -12.01 -4.46
CA HIS A 22 -0.55 -10.93 -5.17
C HIS A 22 -0.26 -9.55 -4.56
N GLU A 23 -0.28 -9.43 -3.23
CA GLU A 23 0.04 -8.18 -2.54
C GLU A 23 1.49 -7.74 -2.82
N LYS A 24 2.45 -8.67 -2.74
CA LYS A 24 3.86 -8.40 -3.08
C LYS A 24 4.04 -7.89 -4.51
N ASN A 25 3.26 -8.41 -5.46
CA ASN A 25 3.31 -7.95 -6.86
C ASN A 25 2.78 -6.51 -7.00
N ILE A 26 1.74 -6.12 -6.26
CA ILE A 26 1.24 -4.74 -6.32
C ILE A 26 2.25 -3.77 -5.69
N GLU A 27 2.88 -4.15 -4.57
CA GLU A 27 3.90 -3.33 -3.92
C GLU A 27 5.14 -3.13 -4.81
N SER A 28 5.60 -4.17 -5.52
CA SER A 28 6.74 -4.04 -6.44
C SER A 28 6.43 -3.15 -7.65
N VAL A 29 5.24 -3.30 -8.25
CA VAL A 29 4.79 -2.44 -9.36
C VAL A 29 4.63 -1.01 -8.89
N ARG A 30 4.08 -0.78 -7.68
CA ARG A 30 4.02 0.56 -7.08
C ARG A 30 5.42 1.14 -6.91
N ALA A 31 6.34 0.36 -6.37
CA ALA A 31 7.70 0.83 -6.13
C ALA A 31 8.39 1.27 -7.42
N ALA A 32 8.26 0.46 -8.48
CA ALA A 32 8.76 0.81 -9.81
C ALA A 32 8.09 2.08 -10.36
N PHE A 33 6.76 2.17 -10.28
CA PHE A 33 5.99 3.32 -10.76
C PHE A 33 6.40 4.62 -10.06
N ILE A 34 6.48 4.62 -8.74
CA ILE A 34 6.81 5.83 -7.96
C ILE A 34 8.26 6.27 -8.21
N THR A 35 9.21 5.33 -8.24
CA THR A 35 10.61 5.63 -8.60
C THR A 35 10.70 6.30 -9.97
N GLN A 36 10.01 5.74 -10.97
CA GLN A 36 10.02 6.28 -12.32
C GLN A 36 9.31 7.63 -12.41
N LYS A 37 8.14 7.78 -11.78
CA LYS A 37 7.33 8.99 -11.85
C LYS A 37 8.00 10.19 -11.18
N LEU A 38 8.77 9.94 -10.12
CA LEU A 38 9.51 10.98 -9.40
C LEU A 38 10.95 11.15 -9.92
N ASP A 39 11.38 10.32 -10.87
CA ASP A 39 12.73 10.29 -11.41
C ASP A 39 13.79 10.22 -10.29
N LEU A 40 13.64 9.25 -9.38
CA LEU A 40 14.52 9.16 -8.21
C LEU A 40 15.90 8.64 -8.59
N SER A 41 16.96 9.35 -8.17
CA SER A 41 18.32 8.80 -8.22
C SER A 41 18.47 7.64 -7.22
N PRO A 42 19.53 6.82 -7.34
CA PRO A 42 19.83 5.80 -6.34
C PRO A 42 19.98 6.37 -4.91
N GLU A 43 20.63 7.53 -4.78
CA GLU A 43 20.86 8.20 -3.50
C GLU A 43 19.56 8.79 -2.92
N GLU A 44 18.72 9.38 -3.76
CA GLU A 44 17.40 9.87 -3.37
C GLU A 44 16.51 8.71 -2.95
N SER A 45 16.51 7.61 -3.70
CA SER A 45 15.71 6.41 -3.42
C SER A 45 16.01 5.84 -2.05
N GLN A 46 17.28 5.70 -1.69
CA GLN A 46 17.70 5.17 -0.38
C GLN A 46 17.12 5.97 0.80
N LYS A 47 17.00 7.30 0.65
CA LYS A 47 16.45 8.18 1.68
C LYS A 47 14.92 8.27 1.62
N PHE A 48 14.35 8.21 0.43
CA PHE A 48 12.92 8.35 0.18
C PHE A 48 12.10 7.16 0.68
N TRP A 49 12.52 5.93 0.34
CA TRP A 49 11.72 4.73 0.58
C TRP A 49 11.32 4.51 2.05
N PRO A 50 12.21 4.72 3.05
CA PRO A 50 11.81 4.62 4.46
C PRO A 50 10.68 5.58 4.83
N VAL A 51 10.74 6.84 4.37
CA VAL A 51 9.71 7.86 4.64
C VAL A 51 8.40 7.52 3.95
N TYR A 52 8.47 7.10 2.69
CA TYR A 52 7.29 6.72 1.91
C TYR A 52 6.59 5.49 2.47
N ASN A 53 7.34 4.50 2.96
CA ASN A 53 6.78 3.30 3.58
C ASN A 53 6.03 3.64 4.87
N ASN A 54 6.58 4.53 5.70
CA ASN A 54 5.89 5.01 6.90
C ASN A 54 4.60 5.76 6.54
N TYR A 55 4.65 6.65 5.53
CA TYR A 55 3.46 7.33 5.01
C TYR A 55 2.37 6.32 4.58
N ARG A 56 2.76 5.29 3.83
CA ARG A 56 1.85 4.23 3.36
C ARG A 56 1.26 3.42 4.51
N ASN A 57 2.02 3.18 5.57
CA ASN A 57 1.55 2.47 6.75
C ASN A 57 0.48 3.29 7.49
N ASP A 58 0.74 4.57 7.76
CA ASP A 58 -0.21 5.45 8.45
C ASP A 58 -1.52 5.59 7.64
N MET A 59 -1.40 5.71 6.31
CA MET A 59 -2.56 5.74 5.42
C MET A 59 -3.33 4.41 5.41
N ARG A 60 -2.64 3.27 5.52
CA ARG A 60 -3.26 1.94 5.62
C ARG A 60 -4.01 1.79 6.94
N GLU A 61 -3.43 2.22 8.05
CA GLU A 61 -4.07 2.20 9.36
C GLU A 61 -5.35 3.04 9.38
N LEU A 62 -5.30 4.25 8.82
CA LEU A 62 -6.48 5.10 8.67
C LEU A 62 -7.58 4.43 7.81
N ALA A 63 -7.19 3.74 6.73
CA ALA A 63 -8.13 2.99 5.89
C ALA A 63 -8.76 1.80 6.64
N ILE A 64 -7.99 1.10 7.48
CA ILE A 64 -8.49 0.02 8.35
C ILE A 64 -9.50 0.58 9.34
N LYS A 65 -9.18 1.68 10.02
CA LYS A 65 -10.07 2.39 10.95
C LYS A 65 -11.39 2.76 10.29
N ARG A 66 -11.35 3.39 9.11
CA ARG A 66 -12.56 3.74 8.33
C ARG A 66 -13.38 2.50 7.96
N ASN A 67 -12.73 1.42 7.56
CA ASN A 67 -13.40 0.17 7.21
C ASN A 67 -14.07 -0.49 8.42
N GLN A 68 -13.46 -0.43 9.60
CA GLN A 68 -14.05 -0.92 10.85
C GLN A 68 -15.31 -0.11 11.22
N GLN A 69 -15.24 1.23 11.15
CA GLN A 69 -16.41 2.09 11.39
C GLN A 69 -17.55 1.77 10.41
N ARG A 70 -17.24 1.61 9.13
CA ARG A 70 -18.24 1.22 8.11
C ARG A 70 -18.88 -0.14 8.39
N LYS A 71 -18.10 -1.11 8.86
CA LYS A 71 -18.62 -2.44 9.23
C LYS A 71 -19.53 -2.36 10.45
N ALA A 72 -19.12 -1.63 11.48
CA ALA A 72 -19.93 -1.42 12.68
C ALA A 72 -21.26 -0.73 12.33
N PHE A 73 -21.23 0.35 11.53
CA PHE A 73 -22.43 1.03 11.07
C PHE A 73 -23.39 0.09 10.31
N LYS A 74 -22.87 -0.77 9.43
CA LYS A 74 -23.70 -1.76 8.72
C LYS A 74 -24.31 -2.83 9.62
N GLN A 75 -23.66 -3.16 10.74
CA GLN A 75 -24.10 -4.23 11.64
C GLN A 75 -25.13 -3.75 12.68
N SER A 76 -24.92 -2.57 13.25
CA SER A 76 -25.73 -2.08 14.37
C SER A 76 -26.47 -0.77 14.08
N ALA A 77 -26.11 -0.04 13.02
CA ALA A 77 -26.63 1.32 12.71
C ALA A 77 -26.49 2.34 13.87
N THR A 78 -25.73 2.03 14.92
CA THR A 78 -25.67 2.82 16.15
C THR A 78 -24.63 3.94 16.11
N THR A 79 -23.59 3.82 15.28
CA THR A 79 -22.52 4.82 15.20
C THR A 79 -22.25 5.18 13.75
N PRO A 80 -22.63 6.39 13.29
CA PRO A 80 -22.32 6.84 11.93
C PRO A 80 -20.81 6.89 11.72
N VAL A 81 -20.40 6.68 10.47
CA VAL A 81 -18.98 6.83 10.08
C VAL A 81 -18.64 8.32 10.19
N ASP A 82 -17.67 8.66 11.04
CA ASP A 82 -17.17 10.03 11.18
C ASP A 82 -16.20 10.36 10.04
N ASP A 83 -16.76 10.54 8.84
CA ASP A 83 -15.97 10.81 7.63
C ASP A 83 -15.17 12.13 7.75
N LEU A 84 -15.67 13.12 8.50
CA LEU A 84 -14.98 14.40 8.68
C LEU A 84 -13.72 14.24 9.54
N SER A 85 -13.79 13.45 10.62
CA SER A 85 -12.61 13.13 11.43
C SER A 85 -11.57 12.36 10.61
N ILE A 86 -12.01 11.36 9.83
CA ILE A 86 -11.12 10.58 8.96
C ILE A 86 -10.43 11.47 7.91
N GLU A 87 -11.15 12.42 7.30
CA GLU A 87 -10.56 13.35 6.33
C GLU A 87 -9.56 14.30 7.00
N THR A 88 -9.87 14.78 8.19
CA THR A 88 -8.97 15.64 8.99
C THR A 88 -7.67 14.90 9.30
N GLU A 89 -7.74 13.68 9.81
CA GLU A 89 -6.59 12.84 10.12
C GLU A 89 -5.75 12.54 8.87
N MET A 90 -6.41 12.27 7.73
CA MET A 90 -5.73 12.11 6.45
C MET A 90 -4.92 13.35 6.05
N LEU A 91 -5.50 14.55 6.20
CA LEU A 91 -4.83 15.80 5.88
C LEU A 91 -3.65 16.07 6.81
N GLU A 92 -3.76 15.73 8.10
CA GLU A 92 -2.67 15.85 9.07
C GLU A 92 -1.50 14.93 8.73
N ILE A 93 -1.77 13.66 8.39
CA ILE A 93 -0.76 12.73 7.88
C ILE A 93 -0.06 13.33 6.66
N LYS A 94 -0.83 13.82 5.67
CA LYS A 94 -0.25 14.44 4.46
C LYS A 94 0.55 15.71 4.75
N LYS A 95 0.16 16.52 5.73
CA LYS A 95 0.93 17.71 6.14
C LYS A 95 2.27 17.30 6.75
N ARG A 96 2.27 16.34 7.66
CA ARG A 96 3.47 15.79 8.32
C ARG A 96 4.45 15.22 7.29
N TYR A 97 4.01 14.28 6.46
CA TYR A 97 4.90 13.64 5.48
C TYR A 97 5.36 14.58 4.37
N ARG A 98 4.62 15.66 4.07
CA ARG A 98 5.12 16.67 3.14
C ARG A 98 6.42 17.29 3.66
N GLN A 99 6.50 17.55 4.96
CA GLN A 99 7.71 18.08 5.58
C GLN A 99 8.83 17.05 5.54
N GLU A 100 8.52 15.78 5.81
CA GLU A 100 9.52 14.70 5.73
C GLU A 100 10.04 14.46 4.31
N PHE A 101 9.18 14.49 3.29
CA PHE A 101 9.60 14.34 1.90
C PHE A 101 10.52 15.46 1.44
N VAL A 102 10.31 16.70 1.88
CA VAL A 102 11.20 17.84 1.54
C VAL A 102 12.59 17.70 2.17
N LYS A 103 12.75 16.93 3.26
CA LYS A 103 14.07 16.65 3.85
C LYS A 103 14.89 15.65 3.02
N VAL A 104 14.21 14.76 2.28
CA VAL A 104 14.87 13.65 1.56
C VAL A 104 14.83 13.81 0.04
N LEU A 105 14.02 14.73 -0.49
CA LEU A 105 13.88 15.01 -1.92
C LEU A 105 13.91 16.52 -2.20
N PRO A 106 14.35 16.94 -3.40
CA PRO A 106 14.12 18.28 -3.91
C PRO A 106 12.63 18.66 -3.83
N ARG A 107 12.35 19.93 -3.53
CA ARG A 107 10.98 20.43 -3.29
C ARG A 107 9.99 20.08 -4.41
N GLN A 108 10.44 20.14 -5.66
CA GLN A 108 9.62 19.78 -6.82
C GLN A 108 9.20 18.30 -6.78
N LYS A 109 10.15 17.38 -6.57
CA LYS A 109 9.87 15.94 -6.45
C LYS A 109 9.03 15.62 -5.21
N ALA A 110 9.33 16.25 -4.07
CA ALA A 110 8.55 16.09 -2.83
C ALA A 110 7.07 16.50 -3.02
N ALA A 111 6.80 17.54 -3.80
CA ALA A 111 5.43 17.97 -4.12
C ALA A 111 4.69 16.96 -5.03
N MET A 112 5.43 16.18 -5.83
CA MET A 112 4.89 15.20 -6.77
C MET A 112 4.55 13.84 -6.15
N VAL A 113 4.96 13.58 -4.91
CA VAL A 113 4.68 12.29 -4.23
C VAL A 113 3.17 11.98 -4.18
N TYR A 114 2.34 12.93 -3.73
CA TYR A 114 0.89 12.69 -3.64
C TYR A 114 0.19 12.61 -5.01
N PRO A 115 0.51 13.46 -6.00
CA PRO A 115 0.05 13.26 -7.37
C PRO A 115 0.41 11.89 -7.94
N ALA A 116 1.67 11.45 -7.81
CA ALA A 116 2.13 10.16 -8.29
C ALA A 116 1.37 9.00 -7.63
N GLU A 117 1.15 9.09 -6.32
CA GLU A 117 0.37 8.10 -5.58
C GLU A 117 -1.07 7.98 -6.08
N ARG A 118 -1.75 9.11 -6.30
CA ARG A 118 -3.12 9.11 -6.82
C ARG A 118 -3.19 8.52 -8.22
N GLU A 119 -2.24 8.85 -9.07
CA GLU A 119 -2.15 8.33 -10.44
C GLU A 119 -1.94 6.82 -10.43
N PHE A 120 -1.04 6.31 -9.58
CA PHE A 120 -0.86 4.88 -9.40
C PHE A 120 -2.15 4.19 -8.92
N MET A 121 -2.85 4.77 -7.93
CA MET A 121 -4.12 4.22 -7.45
C MET A 121 -5.19 4.21 -8.54
N GLN A 122 -5.25 5.25 -9.38
CA GLN A 122 -6.19 5.31 -10.50
C GLN A 122 -5.88 4.20 -11.52
N GLN A 123 -4.63 4.05 -11.92
CA GLN A 123 -4.21 2.98 -12.83
C GLN A 123 -4.50 1.60 -12.24
N LEU A 124 -4.25 1.40 -10.94
CA LEU A 124 -4.57 0.15 -10.26
C LEU A 124 -6.07 -0.17 -10.37
N ILE A 125 -6.94 0.81 -10.13
CA ILE A 125 -8.39 0.63 -10.25
C ILE A 125 -8.82 0.32 -11.68
N GLU A 126 -8.23 0.98 -12.68
CA GLU A 126 -8.53 0.74 -14.10
C GLU A 126 -8.18 -0.68 -14.54
N HIS A 127 -7.13 -1.27 -13.97
CA HIS A 127 -6.69 -2.64 -14.28
C HIS A 127 -7.38 -3.71 -13.42
N LEU A 128 -8.17 -3.34 -12.41
CA LEU A 128 -8.98 -4.31 -11.69
C LEU A 128 -10.11 -4.81 -12.61
N PRO A 129 -10.30 -6.14 -12.74
CA PRO A 129 -11.36 -6.67 -13.56
C PRO A 129 -12.70 -6.10 -13.07
N ARG A 130 -13.44 -5.43 -13.97
CA ARG A 130 -14.79 -4.95 -13.67
C ARG A 130 -15.60 -6.14 -13.21
N LYS A 131 -15.91 -6.19 -11.92
CA LYS A 131 -16.81 -7.20 -11.37
C LYS A 131 -18.15 -6.94 -12.04
N ASN A 132 -18.49 -7.73 -13.07
CA ASN A 132 -19.77 -7.65 -13.78
C ASN A 132 -20.86 -7.67 -12.72
N LYS A 133 -21.50 -6.52 -12.52
CA LYS A 133 -22.74 -6.40 -11.75
C LYS A 133 -23.74 -7.22 -12.55
N LYS A 134 -23.91 -8.49 -12.19
CA LYS A 134 -25.06 -9.28 -12.65
C LYS A 134 -26.29 -8.53 -12.14
N ASN A 135 -26.94 -7.85 -13.07
CA ASN A 135 -28.27 -7.29 -12.91
C ASN A 135 -29.18 -8.44 -12.46
N ASN A 136 -29.88 -8.24 -11.35
CA ASN A 136 -31.11 -8.93 -11.03
C ASN A 136 -32.10 -7.87 -10.55
#